data_AF-A0A850BX27-F1
#
_entry.id   AF-A0A850BX27-F1
#
_cell.length_a   1.000
_cell.length_b   1.000
_cell.length_c   1.000
_cell.angle_alpha   90.00
_cell.angle_beta   90.00
_cell.angle_gamma   90.00
#
_symmetry.space_group_name_H-M   'P 1'
#
loop_
_entity.id
_entity.type
_entity.pdbx_description
1 polymer ?
#
loop_
_entity_poly.entity_id
_entity_poly.type
_entity_poly.pdbx_seq_one_letter_code
_entity_poly.pdbx_strand_id
1 'polypeptide(L)'
;MKSRTKITSAMLLFALLFSLAPALTLPSDASAATCDWAQFIADVTVPDGAKYEPGATFKKTWRLKNIGTCTWTTSYSLVFDSGAQMGAPASVSFPANVAPGQTIDV
;
A
#
# COMPACT_ATOMS: atom_id res chain seq x y z
N MET A 1 16.07 2.19 69.67
CA MET A 1 16.03 3.58 69.14
C MET A 1 16.85 3.65 67.86
N LYS A 2 16.25 4.17 66.77
CA LYS A 2 16.87 4.81 65.57
C LYS A 2 17.82 3.95 64.71
N SER A 3 17.84 3.99 63.37
CA SER A 3 17.06 4.67 62.34
C SER A 3 17.68 4.35 60.96
N ARG A 4 16.85 3.85 60.03
CA ARG A 4 16.73 4.24 58.60
C ARG A 4 17.92 4.08 57.63
N THR A 5 17.77 3.07 56.76
CA THR A 5 17.71 3.15 55.28
C THR A 5 18.49 4.27 54.58
N LYS A 6 19.48 3.91 53.75
CA LYS A 6 19.87 4.64 52.52
C LYS A 6 20.37 3.67 51.42
N ILE A 7 19.44 2.91 50.84
CA ILE A 7 19.63 2.15 49.58
C ILE A 7 19.39 3.10 48.38
N THR A 8 19.87 4.34 48.44
CA THR A 8 19.54 5.35 47.41
C THR A 8 20.72 5.82 46.57
N SER A 9 21.95 5.32 46.81
CA SER A 9 23.12 5.85 46.08
C SER A 9 23.55 5.02 44.86
N ALA A 10 23.11 3.76 44.71
CA ALA A 10 23.50 2.92 43.58
C ALA A 10 22.59 3.05 42.35
N MET A 11 21.38 3.62 42.49
CA MET A 11 20.40 3.71 41.42
C MET A 11 20.55 4.95 40.52
N LEU A 12 21.33 5.96 40.95
CA LEU A 12 21.47 7.22 40.19
C LEU A 12 22.58 7.20 39.14
N LEU A 13 23.58 6.32 39.26
CA LEU A 13 24.69 6.23 38.30
C LEU A 13 24.40 5.30 37.11
N PHE A 14 23.49 4.33 37.25
CA PHE A 14 23.08 3.48 36.13
C PHE A 14 21.96 4.12 35.27
N ALA A 15 21.18 5.05 35.86
CA ALA A 15 20.14 5.79 35.14
C ALA A 15 20.69 6.94 34.27
N LEU A 16 21.90 7.43 34.54
CA LEU A 16 22.52 8.51 33.76
C LEU A 16 23.30 8.03 32.51
N LEU A 17 23.57 6.73 32.39
CA LEU A 17 24.28 6.18 31.21
C LEU A 17 23.33 5.83 30.05
N PHE A 18 22.02 5.76 30.30
CA PHE A 18 21.02 5.48 29.25
C PHE A 18 20.42 6.75 28.62
N SER A 19 20.73 7.94 29.13
CA SER A 19 20.14 9.21 28.68
C SER A 19 20.95 9.94 27.60
N LEU A 20 22.08 9.37 27.15
CA LEU A 20 23.02 10.01 26.22
C LEU A 20 23.19 9.27 24.89
N ALA A 21 22.40 8.24 24.60
CA ALA A 21 22.34 7.71 23.24
C ALA A 21 21.61 8.76 22.36
N PRO A 22 22.27 9.36 21.34
CA PRO A 22 21.52 10.03 20.31
C PRO A 22 20.63 8.97 19.69
N ALA A 23 19.32 9.20 19.61
CA ALA A 23 18.51 8.43 18.70
C ALA A 23 19.09 8.70 17.31
N LEU A 24 19.87 7.76 16.76
CA LEU A 24 20.12 7.73 15.33
C LEU A 24 18.76 7.44 14.70
N THR A 25 18.00 8.51 14.46
CA THR A 25 16.97 8.50 13.44
C THR A 25 17.73 8.31 12.15
N LEU A 26 17.89 7.05 11.72
CA LEU A 26 18.19 6.77 10.33
C LEU A 26 17.17 7.59 9.53
N PRO A 27 17.59 8.34 8.50
CA PRO A 27 16.61 8.84 7.56
C PRO A 27 15.89 7.58 7.08
N SER A 28 14.63 7.41 7.51
CA SER A 28 13.71 6.60 6.73
C SER A 28 13.84 7.21 5.36
N ASP A 29 14.28 6.43 4.37
CA ASP A 29 14.20 6.79 2.97
C ASP A 29 12.70 6.95 2.66
N ALA A 30 12.14 8.06 3.13
CA ALA A 30 10.87 8.60 2.72
C ALA A 30 11.15 9.19 1.34
N SER A 31 11.44 8.30 0.38
CA SER A 31 11.13 8.54 -1.01
C SER A 31 9.77 9.19 -1.01
N ALA A 32 9.65 10.40 -1.55
CA ALA A 32 8.39 11.12 -1.63
C ALA A 32 7.34 10.18 -2.22
N ALA A 33 6.43 9.68 -1.39
CA ALA A 33 5.54 8.60 -1.80
C ALA A 33 4.44 9.20 -2.67
N THR A 34 4.37 8.79 -3.93
CA THR A 34 3.38 9.26 -4.90
C THR A 34 1.95 9.04 -4.38
N CYS A 35 1.09 10.05 -4.49
CA CYS A 35 -0.30 10.01 -4.05
C CYS A 35 -1.06 8.86 -4.72
N ASP A 36 -1.14 8.89 -6.05
CA ASP A 36 -1.75 7.84 -6.85
C ASP A 36 -0.68 6.93 -7.44
N TRP A 37 -0.55 5.72 -6.89
CA TRP A 37 0.40 4.74 -7.40
C TRP A 37 -0.19 3.34 -7.33
N ALA A 38 -0.30 2.69 -8.48
CA ALA A 38 -0.82 1.35 -8.61
C ALA A 38 0.30 0.31 -8.83
N GLN A 39 0.13 -0.85 -8.23
CA GLN A 39 0.88 -2.05 -8.56
C GLN A 39 -0.07 -3.07 -9.19
N PHE A 40 0.31 -3.61 -10.34
CA PHE A 40 -0.35 -4.78 -10.92
C PHE A 40 -0.05 -6.02 -10.08
N ILE A 41 -1.09 -6.76 -9.70
CA ILE A 41 -0.96 -7.98 -8.90
C ILE A 41 -1.21 -9.22 -9.74
N ALA A 42 -2.29 -9.24 -10.54
CA ALA A 42 -2.63 -10.40 -11.36
C ALA A 42 -3.66 -10.09 -12.43
N ASP A 43 -3.61 -10.87 -13.50
CA ASP A 43 -4.78 -11.19 -14.28
C ASP A 43 -5.62 -12.21 -13.50
N VAL A 44 -6.82 -11.83 -13.09
CA VAL A 44 -7.69 -12.70 -12.30
C VAL A 44 -8.41 -13.71 -13.18
N THR A 45 -8.80 -13.30 -14.40
CA THR A 45 -9.57 -14.16 -15.31
C THR A 45 -8.80 -14.52 -16.58
N VAL A 46 -8.51 -13.54 -17.44
CA VAL A 46 -7.91 -13.76 -18.76
C VAL A 46 -6.41 -13.50 -18.68
N PRO A 47 -5.55 -14.52 -18.52
CA PRO A 47 -4.11 -14.32 -18.50
C PRO A 47 -3.58 -13.97 -19.89
N ASP A 48 -2.38 -13.41 -19.94
CA ASP A 48 -1.67 -13.18 -21.19
C ASP A 48 -1.52 -14.47 -22.01
N GLY A 49 -1.76 -14.35 -23.32
CA GLY A 49 -1.72 -15.48 -24.25
C GLY A 49 -2.95 -16.39 -24.23
N ALA A 50 -4.00 -16.06 -23.47
CA ALA A 50 -5.28 -16.76 -23.54
C ALA A 50 -5.82 -16.78 -24.98
N LYS A 51 -6.32 -17.94 -25.40
CA LYS A 51 -6.88 -18.17 -26.75
C LYS A 51 -8.39 -18.27 -26.68
N TYR A 52 -9.06 -17.61 -27.61
CA TYR A 52 -10.51 -17.63 -27.74
C TYR A 52 -10.90 -17.88 -29.20
N GLU A 53 -12.00 -18.60 -29.39
CA GLU A 53 -12.64 -18.72 -30.69
C GLU A 53 -13.23 -17.37 -31.12
N PRO A 54 -13.33 -17.10 -32.44
CA PRO A 54 -13.98 -15.89 -32.94
C PRO A 54 -15.40 -15.72 -32.39
N GLY A 55 -15.71 -14.55 -31.86
CA GLY A 55 -17.02 -14.22 -31.29
C GLY A 55 -17.25 -14.72 -29.86
N ALA A 56 -16.28 -15.38 -29.22
CA ALA A 56 -16.40 -15.77 -27.82
C ALA A 56 -16.46 -14.54 -26.89
N THR A 57 -17.44 -14.52 -25.99
CA THR A 57 -17.54 -13.52 -24.93
C THR A 57 -16.62 -13.89 -23.77
N PHE A 58 -15.88 -12.92 -23.24
CA PHE A 58 -15.09 -13.08 -22.03
C PHE A 58 -15.20 -11.84 -21.14
N LYS A 59 -14.89 -12.02 -19.86
CA LYS A 59 -14.76 -10.92 -18.89
C LYS A 59 -13.31 -10.85 -18.43
N LYS A 60 -12.64 -9.73 -18.69
CA LYS A 60 -11.33 -9.41 -18.12
C LYS A 60 -11.53 -8.81 -16.73
N THR A 61 -10.74 -9.28 -15.78
CA THR A 61 -10.64 -8.71 -14.43
C THR A 61 -9.17 -8.66 -14.05
N TRP A 62 -8.72 -7.50 -13.61
CA TRP A 62 -7.38 -7.28 -13.08
C TRP A 62 -7.45 -7.11 -11.57
N ARG A 63 -6.43 -7.60 -10.87
CA ARG A 63 -6.19 -7.24 -9.47
C ARG A 63 -5.12 -6.16 -9.40
N LEU A 64 -5.49 -5.02 -8.82
CA LEU A 64 -4.61 -3.88 -8.61
C LEU A 64 -4.43 -3.63 -7.12
N LYS A 65 -3.25 -3.18 -6.71
CA LYS A 65 -2.96 -2.73 -5.33
C LYS A 65 -2.67 -1.24 -5.32
N ASN A 66 -3.28 -0.53 -4.39
CA ASN A 66 -2.89 0.83 -4.07
C ASN A 66 -1.59 0.81 -3.28
N ILE A 67 -0.49 1.23 -3.90
CA ILE A 67 0.82 1.39 -3.26
C ILE A 67 1.19 2.86 -3.07
N GLY A 68 0.25 3.77 -3.35
CA GLY A 68 0.39 5.20 -3.11
C GLY A 68 0.00 5.61 -1.69
N THR A 69 -0.14 6.91 -1.47
CA THR A 69 -0.52 7.49 -0.18
C THR A 69 -1.96 7.98 -0.11
N CYS A 70 -2.62 8.14 -1.27
CA CYS A 70 -4.01 8.60 -1.35
C CYS A 70 -4.97 7.42 -1.48
N THR A 71 -6.12 7.51 -0.81
CA THR A 71 -7.22 6.57 -1.03
C THR A 71 -7.83 6.81 -2.41
N TRP A 72 -7.85 5.80 -3.26
CA TRP A 72 -8.64 5.85 -4.49
C TRP A 72 -10.11 5.77 -4.12
N THR A 73 -10.90 6.71 -4.61
CA THR A 73 -12.35 6.72 -4.35
C THR A 73 -13.11 6.18 -5.56
N THR A 74 -14.43 6.07 -5.45
CA THR A 74 -15.30 5.70 -6.58
C THR A 74 -15.32 6.73 -7.72
N SER A 75 -14.66 7.89 -7.58
CA SER A 75 -14.42 8.81 -8.69
C SER A 75 -13.27 8.38 -9.61
N TYR A 76 -12.46 7.41 -9.20
CA TYR A 76 -11.40 6.84 -10.02
C TYR A 76 -12.00 5.87 -11.03
N SER A 77 -11.32 5.68 -12.16
CA SER A 77 -11.78 4.78 -13.23
C SER A 77 -10.61 4.10 -13.92
N LEU A 78 -10.83 2.88 -14.37
CA LEU A 78 -9.97 2.20 -15.34
C LEU A 78 -10.36 2.69 -16.73
N VAL A 79 -9.41 3.27 -17.46
CA VAL A 79 -9.65 3.94 -18.76
C VAL A 79 -8.94 3.17 -19.87
N PHE A 80 -9.64 2.96 -20.98
CA PHE A 80 -9.05 2.42 -22.20
C PHE A 80 -8.03 3.41 -22.76
N ASP A 81 -6.77 2.99 -22.81
CA ASP A 81 -5.66 3.80 -23.31
C ASP A 81 -5.46 3.61 -24.82
N SER A 82 -5.29 2.36 -25.26
CA SER A 82 -4.96 2.04 -26.66
C SER A 82 -5.20 0.57 -27.01
N GLY A 83 -5.12 0.23 -28.31
CA GLY A 83 -5.24 -1.13 -28.83
C GLY A 83 -6.58 -1.41 -29.52
N ALA A 84 -6.95 -2.68 -29.62
CA ALA A 84 -8.21 -3.09 -30.23
C ALA A 84 -9.36 -3.04 -29.21
N GLN A 85 -10.47 -2.38 -29.55
CA GLN A 85 -11.66 -2.34 -28.71
C GLN A 85 -12.35 -3.71 -28.71
N MET A 86 -12.32 -4.42 -27.58
CA MET A 86 -12.90 -5.78 -27.44
C MET A 86 -14.31 -5.78 -26.83
N GLY A 87 -15.05 -4.67 -26.97
CA GLY A 87 -16.45 -4.56 -26.54
C GLY A 87 -16.69 -4.06 -25.12
N ALA A 88 -15.65 -3.83 -24.31
CA ALA A 88 -15.79 -3.16 -23.01
C ALA A 88 -16.07 -1.64 -23.16
N PRO A 89 -16.62 -0.96 -22.14
CA PRO A 89 -16.68 0.50 -22.12
C PRO A 89 -15.29 1.16 -22.17
N ALA A 90 -15.22 2.40 -22.64
CA ALA A 90 -13.96 3.17 -22.64
C ALA A 90 -13.48 3.57 -21.23
N SER A 91 -14.36 3.54 -20.23
CA SER A 91 -14.05 3.82 -18.84
C SER A 91 -14.96 3.02 -17.91
N VAL A 92 -14.40 2.47 -16.83
CA VAL A 92 -15.12 1.75 -15.79
C VAL A 92 -14.74 2.33 -14.43
N SER A 93 -15.71 2.91 -13.73
CA SER A 93 -15.51 3.46 -12.37
C SER A 93 -15.17 2.35 -11.37
N PHE A 94 -14.36 2.70 -10.38
CA PHE A 94 -14.03 1.77 -9.30
C PHE A 94 -15.27 1.48 -8.46
N PRO A 95 -15.54 0.20 -8.12
CA PRO A 95 -16.77 -0.17 -7.43
C PRO A 95 -16.75 0.18 -5.93
N ALA A 96 -15.57 0.49 -5.37
CA ALA A 96 -15.37 0.85 -3.97
C ALA A 96 -14.12 1.71 -3.77
N ASN A 97 -14.02 2.35 -2.60
CA ASN A 97 -12.80 3.04 -2.20
C ASN A 97 -11.68 2.03 -1.87
N VAL A 98 -10.43 2.37 -2.21
CA VAL A 98 -9.25 1.52 -2.03
C VAL A 98 -8.19 2.31 -1.27
N ALA A 99 -8.08 2.06 0.02
CA ALA A 99 -7.05 2.68 0.86
C ALA A 99 -5.64 2.20 0.48
N PRO A 100 -4.58 2.97 0.80
CA PRO A 100 -3.19 2.52 0.68
C PRO A 100 -2.97 1.11 1.26
N GLY A 101 -2.27 0.28 0.51
CA GLY A 101 -2.00 -1.12 0.83
C GLY A 101 -3.11 -2.10 0.48
N GLN A 102 -4.32 -1.64 0.15
CA GLN A 102 -5.45 -2.51 -0.23
C GLN A 102 -5.45 -2.87 -1.71
N THR A 103 -6.17 -3.95 -2.04
CA THR A 103 -6.37 -4.40 -3.42
C THR A 103 -7.80 -4.25 -3.88
N ILE A 104 -7.99 -4.14 -5.19
CA ILE A 104 -9.29 -4.12 -5.85
C ILE A 104 -9.25 -4.99 -7.12
N ASP A 105 -10.36 -5.65 -7.39
CA ASP A 105 -10.62 -6.35 -8.65
C ASP A 105 -11.52 -5.47 -9.51
N VAL A 106 -11.06 -5.11 -10.70
CA VAL A 106 -11.76 -4.25 -11.66
C VAL A 106 -11.86 -4.95 -13.01
#